data_AF-D3Z001-F1
#
_entry.id   AF-D3Z001-F1
#
_cell.length_a   1.000
_cell.length_b   1.000
_cell.length_c   1.000
_cell.angle_alpha   90.00
_cell.angle_beta   90.00
_cell.angle_gamma   90.00
#
_symmetry.space_group_name_H-M   'P 1'
#
loop_
_entity.id
_entity.type
_entity.pdbx_description
1 polymer ?
#
loop_
_entity_poly.entity_id
_entity_poly.type
_entity_poly.pdbx_seq_one_letter_code
_entity_poly.pdbx_strand_id
1 'polypeptide(L)'
;MAVLASWVWVLAGCFCAAVAEVSDSSDPYPPLWEDSPEQLSDYMMEDGNYIINPWVYTDRMGMYRILLEETAMYFAKYGPENEQNLLWGLPLQFGWQYQSGRLADPTGMTDCGNELNESLCVSVDSWWADINYYLSVIPFLAAVDSGITGISPNQITILPPPKDQMRFCYNVSDCQSAVPGTMNRWRDFFQYMQLNSSDFDGLLNYLWEAHASSLDYPTSAFGDRTKSWYHSNFLVILTEIQDHYL
;
A
#
# COMPACT_ATOMS: atom_id res chain seq x y z
N MET A 1 -14.38 -37.38 58.12
CA MET A 1 -13.20 -38.10 57.61
C MET A 1 -13.35 -38.15 56.10
N ALA A 2 -12.91 -37.09 55.43
CA ALA A 2 -11.67 -37.01 54.66
C ALA A 2 -11.88 -37.52 53.22
N VAL A 3 -12.36 -36.62 52.35
CA VAL A 3 -12.34 -36.78 50.90
C VAL A 3 -10.94 -36.38 50.43
N LEU A 4 -10.36 -37.22 49.59
CA LEU A 4 -8.98 -37.20 49.14
C LEU A 4 -8.64 -35.95 48.30
N ALA A 5 -7.35 -35.60 48.39
CA ALA A 5 -6.69 -34.39 47.96
C ALA A 5 -6.92 -33.98 46.48
N SER A 6 -7.16 -32.69 46.33
CA SER A 6 -7.13 -31.89 45.11
C SER A 6 -5.76 -31.97 44.41
N TRP A 7 -5.76 -32.28 43.13
CA TRP A 7 -4.61 -32.17 42.23
C TRP A 7 -4.60 -30.76 41.63
N VAL A 8 -3.68 -29.91 42.08
CA VAL A 8 -3.42 -28.61 41.45
C VAL A 8 -2.35 -28.81 40.39
N TRP A 9 -2.74 -28.70 39.12
CA TRP A 9 -1.82 -28.58 37.99
C TRP A 9 -1.28 -27.15 37.95
N VAL A 10 0.02 -26.96 38.18
CA VAL A 10 0.71 -25.70 37.88
C VAL A 10 1.20 -25.79 36.44
N LEU A 11 0.48 -25.18 35.50
CA LEU A 11 1.01 -24.86 34.18
C LEU A 11 1.75 -23.53 34.30
N ALA A 12 3.08 -23.59 34.35
CA ALA A 12 3.92 -22.43 34.12
C ALA A 12 3.83 -22.08 32.62
N GLY A 13 2.94 -21.14 32.29
CA GLY A 13 2.87 -20.53 30.97
C GLY A 13 4.08 -19.61 30.78
N CYS A 14 5.01 -20.01 29.92
CA CYS A 14 6.08 -19.16 29.45
C CYS A 14 5.44 -18.16 28.46
N PHE A 15 5.04 -16.98 28.95
CA PHE A 15 4.70 -15.86 28.09
C PHE A 15 6.00 -15.29 27.52
N CYS A 16 6.41 -15.77 26.36
CA CYS A 16 7.32 -15.00 25.52
C CYS A 16 6.49 -13.86 24.91
N ALA A 17 6.48 -12.72 25.58
CA ALA A 17 6.09 -11.46 24.94
C ALA A 17 7.18 -11.14 23.91
N ALA A 18 6.91 -11.43 22.63
CA ALA A 18 7.67 -10.80 21.57
C ALA A 18 7.31 -9.30 21.63
N VAL A 19 8.22 -8.50 22.16
CA VAL A 19 8.16 -7.05 22.04
C VAL A 19 8.42 -6.79 20.56
N ALA A 20 7.38 -6.49 19.80
CA ALA A 20 7.58 -5.71 18.58
C ALA A 20 8.12 -4.36 19.07
N GLU A 21 9.41 -4.11 18.89
CA GLU A 21 9.94 -2.77 19.03
C GLU A 21 9.22 -1.93 17.96
N VAL A 22 8.21 -1.18 18.40
CA VAL A 22 7.81 0.03 17.68
C VAL A 22 9.02 0.93 17.83
N SER A 23 9.92 0.88 16.85
CA SER A 23 11.00 1.85 16.75
C SER A 23 10.33 3.21 16.71
N ASP A 24 10.51 3.97 17.77
CA ASP A 24 10.02 5.33 17.96
C ASP A 24 10.77 6.24 16.96
N SER A 25 10.50 6.08 15.66
CA SER A 25 10.92 7.06 14.68
C SER A 25 10.03 8.26 14.91
N SER A 26 10.59 9.29 15.53
CA SER A 26 9.96 10.62 15.70
C SER A 26 9.63 11.31 14.36
N ASP A 27 9.88 10.64 13.24
CA ASP A 27 9.61 11.11 11.89
C ASP A 27 8.16 10.78 11.54
N PRO A 28 7.30 11.77 11.26
CA PRO A 28 5.91 11.54 10.87
C PRO A 28 5.78 10.87 9.50
N TYR A 29 6.87 10.76 8.74
CA TYR A 29 6.86 10.20 7.40
C TYR A 29 7.15 8.69 7.38
N PRO A 30 6.68 7.99 6.33
CA PRO A 30 7.04 6.60 6.10
C PRO A 30 8.57 6.37 6.02
N PRO A 31 9.05 5.14 6.23
CA PRO A 31 10.44 4.78 5.99
C PRO A 31 10.92 5.20 4.59
N LEU A 32 12.16 5.66 4.51
CA LEU A 32 12.82 6.03 3.24
C LEU A 32 12.01 7.06 2.43
N TRP A 33 11.22 7.90 3.10
CA TRP A 33 10.43 8.95 2.47
C TRP A 33 11.30 9.88 1.62
N GLU A 34 12.39 10.39 2.19
CA GLU A 34 13.31 11.30 1.50
C GLU A 34 14.13 10.62 0.40
N ASP A 35 14.34 9.30 0.50
CA ASP A 35 15.03 8.51 -0.53
C ASP A 35 14.09 8.12 -1.69
N SER A 36 12.79 8.36 -1.55
CA SER A 36 11.78 8.03 -2.56
C SER A 36 11.54 9.20 -3.51
N PRO A 37 11.29 8.96 -4.81
CA PRO A 37 10.99 9.98 -5.81
C PRO A 37 9.93 10.99 -5.35
N GLU A 38 10.20 12.28 -5.50
CA GLU A 38 9.26 13.36 -5.14
C GLU A 38 8.53 13.94 -6.35
N GLN A 39 9.15 13.81 -7.52
CA GLN A 39 8.61 14.24 -8.80
C GLN A 39 8.89 13.19 -9.88
N LEU A 40 8.10 13.23 -10.96
CA LEU A 40 8.21 12.24 -12.05
C LEU A 40 9.61 12.16 -12.67
N SER A 41 10.34 13.28 -12.73
CA SER A 41 11.69 13.33 -13.29
C SER A 41 12.76 12.59 -12.49
N ASP A 42 12.43 12.18 -11.27
CA ASP A 42 13.36 11.40 -10.43
C ASP A 42 13.36 9.92 -10.87
N TYR A 43 12.33 9.48 -11.59
CA TYR A 43 12.33 8.17 -12.24
C TYR A 43 13.19 8.15 -13.49
N MET A 44 13.67 6.95 -13.82
CA MET A 44 14.34 6.71 -15.09
C MET A 44 13.38 7.02 -16.25
N MET A 45 13.90 7.72 -17.27
CA MET A 45 13.20 7.95 -18.52
C MET A 45 13.79 7.06 -19.62
N GLU A 46 12.95 6.27 -20.28
CA GLU A 46 13.32 5.41 -21.40
C GLU A 46 12.31 5.60 -22.54
N ASP A 47 12.80 5.84 -23.76
CA ASP A 47 11.98 6.08 -24.96
C ASP A 47 10.86 7.14 -24.80
N GLY A 48 11.10 8.13 -23.92
CA GLY A 48 10.15 9.22 -23.64
C GLY A 48 9.09 8.90 -22.57
N ASN A 49 9.20 7.75 -21.91
CA ASN A 49 8.33 7.30 -20.83
C ASN A 49 9.08 7.26 -19.50
N TYR A 50 8.42 7.67 -18.41
CA TYR A 50 8.89 7.43 -17.06
C TYR A 50 8.64 5.96 -16.70
N ILE A 51 9.71 5.29 -16.27
CA ILE A 51 9.71 3.88 -15.90
C ILE A 51 9.64 3.78 -14.39
N ILE A 52 8.58 3.14 -13.88
CA ILE A 52 8.35 2.95 -12.45
C ILE A 52 8.36 1.46 -12.15
N ASN A 53 9.20 1.02 -11.21
CA ASN A 53 9.21 -0.36 -10.76
C ASN A 53 8.50 -0.49 -9.40
N PRO A 54 7.19 -0.81 -9.36
CA PRO A 54 6.49 -0.92 -8.08
C PRO A 54 6.97 -2.12 -7.25
N TRP A 55 7.84 -2.98 -7.77
CA TRP A 55 8.45 -4.08 -7.00
C TRP A 55 9.72 -3.64 -6.26
N VAL A 56 10.07 -2.36 -6.35
CA VAL A 56 11.04 -1.67 -5.50
C VAL A 56 10.28 -0.73 -4.56
N TYR A 57 10.59 -0.80 -3.26
CA TYR A 57 9.87 -0.07 -2.22
C TYR A 57 9.87 1.44 -2.44
N THR A 58 11.04 2.05 -2.67
CA THR A 58 11.18 3.50 -2.88
C THR A 58 10.45 3.96 -4.13
N ASP A 59 10.52 3.19 -5.22
CA ASP A 59 9.78 3.50 -6.45
C ASP A 59 8.26 3.47 -6.20
N ARG A 60 7.75 2.46 -5.49
CA ARG A 60 6.32 2.42 -5.16
C ARG A 60 5.92 3.54 -4.20
N MET A 61 6.78 3.87 -3.22
CA MET A 61 6.55 4.98 -2.30
C MET A 61 6.51 6.32 -3.02
N GLY A 62 7.38 6.52 -4.01
CA GLY A 62 7.42 7.73 -4.81
C GLY A 62 6.12 7.99 -5.57
N MET A 63 5.39 6.94 -5.97
CA MET A 63 4.05 7.10 -6.57
C MET A 63 3.09 7.82 -5.61
N TYR A 64 3.15 7.51 -4.32
CA TYR A 64 2.34 8.18 -3.30
C TYR A 64 2.82 9.60 -3.02
N ARG A 65 4.14 9.81 -2.93
CA ARG A 65 4.73 11.14 -2.69
C ARG A 65 4.35 12.12 -3.80
N ILE A 66 4.44 11.69 -5.05
CA ILE A 66 4.01 12.48 -6.21
C ILE A 66 2.51 12.77 -6.16
N LEU A 67 1.67 11.79 -5.84
CA LEU A 67 0.23 12.03 -5.70
C LEU A 67 -0.08 13.09 -4.64
N LEU A 68 0.61 13.05 -3.51
CA LEU A 68 0.43 14.04 -2.44
C LEU A 68 0.86 15.43 -2.91
N GLU A 69 1.98 15.55 -3.63
CA GLU A 69 2.47 16.82 -4.16
C GLU A 69 1.51 17.40 -5.22
N GLU A 70 1.17 16.61 -6.24
CA GLU A 70 0.30 17.02 -7.35
C GLU A 70 -1.12 17.38 -6.89
N THR A 71 -1.57 16.85 -5.75
CA THR A 71 -2.89 17.16 -5.18
C THR A 71 -2.86 18.22 -4.08
N ALA A 72 -1.68 18.70 -3.66
CA ALA A 72 -1.55 19.58 -2.50
C ALA A 72 -2.36 20.87 -2.62
N MET A 73 -2.42 21.45 -3.83
CA MET A 73 -3.17 22.68 -4.08
C MET A 73 -4.68 22.55 -3.80
N TYR A 74 -5.25 21.36 -3.96
CA TYR A 74 -6.68 21.11 -3.71
C TYR A 74 -6.99 20.99 -2.21
N PHE A 75 -5.98 20.64 -1.40
CA PHE A 75 -6.10 20.49 0.05
C PHE A 75 -5.60 21.69 0.85
N ALA A 76 -4.93 22.66 0.22
CA ALA A 76 -4.41 23.87 0.87
C ALA A 76 -5.47 24.70 1.63
N LYS A 77 -6.75 24.58 1.25
CA LYS A 77 -7.87 25.23 1.96
C LYS A 77 -8.25 24.56 3.28
N TYR A 78 -7.80 23.33 3.53
CA TYR A 78 -8.18 22.54 4.72
C TYR A 78 -7.10 22.55 5.81
N GLY A 79 -5.84 22.75 5.45
CA GLY A 79 -4.74 22.84 6.42
C GLY A 79 -3.41 23.26 5.79
N PRO A 80 -2.44 23.66 6.62
CA PRO A 80 -1.08 23.95 6.16
C PRO A 80 -0.35 22.67 5.75
N GLU A 81 0.78 22.85 5.06
CA GLU A 81 1.81 21.80 4.86
C GLU A 81 1.28 20.45 4.33
N ASN A 82 0.19 20.50 3.56
CA ASN A 82 -0.47 19.32 2.97
C ASN A 82 -0.97 18.29 3.99
N GLU A 83 -1.05 18.62 5.29
CA GLU A 83 -1.38 17.66 6.37
C GLU A 83 -2.80 17.09 6.25
N GLN A 84 -3.71 17.83 5.63
CA GLN A 84 -5.11 17.45 5.45
C GLN A 84 -5.39 16.71 4.13
N ASN A 85 -4.33 16.32 3.40
CA ASN A 85 -4.49 15.55 2.19
C ASN A 85 -4.98 14.13 2.52
N LEU A 86 -6.15 13.79 1.99
CA LEU A 86 -6.79 12.52 2.31
C LEU A 86 -6.01 11.30 1.78
N LEU A 87 -5.03 11.50 0.87
CA LEU A 87 -4.20 10.44 0.33
C LEU A 87 -3.11 9.93 1.29
N TRP A 88 -2.83 10.62 2.41
CA TRP A 88 -1.79 10.22 3.37
C TRP A 88 -1.95 8.80 3.92
N GLY A 89 -3.17 8.28 4.00
CA GLY A 89 -3.41 6.91 4.47
C GLY A 89 -2.68 5.84 3.64
N LEU A 90 -2.51 6.07 2.32
CA LEU A 90 -1.88 5.10 1.42
C LEU A 90 -0.37 4.91 1.71
N PRO A 91 0.48 5.97 1.70
CA PRO A 91 1.90 5.83 1.99
C PRO A 91 2.16 5.43 3.45
N LEU A 92 1.35 5.89 4.41
CA LEU A 92 1.49 5.48 5.81
C LEU A 92 1.25 3.98 5.98
N GLN A 93 0.20 3.44 5.37
CA GLN A 93 -0.06 2.00 5.38
C GLN A 93 1.08 1.22 4.69
N PHE A 94 1.58 1.69 3.55
CA PHE A 94 2.67 1.03 2.83
C PHE A 94 3.98 1.04 3.64
N GLY A 95 4.28 2.15 4.33
CA GLY A 95 5.39 2.26 5.27
C GLY A 95 5.33 1.24 6.40
N TRP A 96 4.15 1.10 7.02
CA TRP A 96 3.93 0.09 8.05
C TRP A 96 4.09 -1.35 7.50
N GLN A 97 3.61 -1.62 6.27
CA GLN A 97 3.79 -2.93 5.64
C GLN A 97 5.28 -3.26 5.43
N TYR A 98 6.08 -2.25 5.08
CA TYR A 98 7.53 -2.40 4.95
C TYR A 98 8.22 -2.69 6.28
N GLN A 99 8.01 -1.84 7.29
CA GLN A 99 8.66 -2.00 8.61
C GLN A 99 8.33 -3.32 9.28
N SER A 100 7.11 -3.83 9.05
CA SER A 100 6.67 -5.07 9.66
C SER A 100 7.02 -6.33 8.87
N GLY A 101 7.81 -6.21 7.79
CA GLY A 101 8.23 -7.34 6.95
C GLY A 101 7.09 -7.95 6.12
N ARG A 102 5.91 -7.32 6.09
CA ARG A 102 4.74 -7.82 5.37
C ARG A 102 4.94 -7.78 3.86
N LEU A 103 5.88 -6.97 3.34
CA LEU A 103 6.22 -6.91 1.91
C LEU A 103 7.25 -7.95 1.46
N ALA A 104 7.93 -8.63 2.39
CA ALA A 104 8.96 -9.62 2.09
C ALA A 104 8.38 -10.94 1.56
N ASP A 105 9.23 -11.78 0.97
CA ASP A 105 8.84 -13.13 0.54
C ASP A 105 8.49 -14.02 1.75
N PRO A 106 7.21 -14.44 1.90
CA PRO A 106 6.80 -15.25 3.03
C PRO A 106 7.12 -16.74 2.86
N THR A 107 7.58 -17.16 1.68
CA THR A 107 7.80 -18.58 1.33
C THR A 107 9.20 -19.07 1.69
N GLY A 108 10.16 -18.15 1.90
CA GLY A 108 11.57 -18.46 2.10
C GLY A 108 12.26 -19.04 0.87
N MET A 109 11.65 -18.95 -0.31
CA MET A 109 12.27 -19.37 -1.58
C MET A 109 13.23 -18.32 -2.12
N THR A 110 13.06 -17.05 -1.71
CA THR A 110 13.89 -15.92 -2.08
C THR A 110 14.22 -15.05 -0.86
N ASP A 111 15.25 -14.23 -1.00
CA ASP A 111 15.72 -13.30 0.03
C ASP A 111 15.06 -11.90 -0.09
N CYS A 112 14.07 -11.75 -0.99
CA CYS A 112 13.37 -10.50 -1.25
C CYS A 112 12.73 -9.92 0.02
N GLY A 113 13.17 -8.74 0.43
CA GLY A 113 12.71 -8.04 1.64
C GLY A 113 13.20 -8.63 2.96
N ASN A 114 13.99 -9.72 2.94
CA ASN A 114 14.50 -10.41 4.14
C ASN A 114 15.99 -10.13 4.41
N GLU A 115 16.79 -9.86 3.38
CA GLU A 115 18.22 -9.55 3.51
C GLU A 115 18.53 -8.06 3.35
N LEU A 116 19.66 -7.61 3.95
CA LEU A 116 20.09 -6.20 3.92
C LEU A 116 20.29 -5.64 2.49
N ASN A 117 20.72 -6.47 1.54
CA ASN A 117 20.92 -6.05 0.14
C ASN A 117 19.66 -6.13 -0.72
N GLU A 118 18.64 -6.86 -0.26
CA GLU A 118 17.36 -7.07 -0.94
C GLU A 118 16.22 -6.38 -0.16
N SER A 119 16.55 -5.48 0.76
CA SER A 119 15.60 -4.91 1.70
C SER A 119 14.52 -4.08 1.01
N LEU A 120 14.84 -3.45 -0.13
CA LEU A 120 13.91 -2.68 -0.94
C LEU A 120 13.01 -3.55 -1.84
N CYS A 121 13.29 -4.85 -1.96
CA CYS A 121 12.51 -5.74 -2.79
C CYS A 121 11.11 -5.94 -2.19
N VAL A 122 10.08 -5.69 -3.00
CA VAL A 122 8.69 -5.95 -2.66
C VAL A 122 8.29 -7.26 -3.33
N SER A 123 7.99 -8.29 -2.53
CA SER A 123 7.79 -9.63 -3.04
C SER A 123 6.42 -9.80 -3.69
N VAL A 124 6.41 -10.33 -4.92
CA VAL A 124 5.17 -10.78 -5.58
C VAL A 124 4.58 -12.05 -4.92
N ASP A 125 5.26 -12.69 -3.98
CA ASP A 125 4.66 -13.77 -3.17
C ASP A 125 3.94 -13.24 -1.92
N SER A 126 4.14 -11.97 -1.58
CA SER A 126 3.44 -11.34 -0.46
C SER A 126 2.04 -10.91 -0.85
N TRP A 127 1.06 -11.51 -0.18
CA TRP A 127 -0.34 -11.08 -0.28
C TRP A 127 -0.50 -9.58 0.02
N TRP A 128 0.20 -9.04 1.02
CA TRP A 128 0.14 -7.62 1.35
C TRP A 128 0.68 -6.73 0.23
N ALA A 129 1.79 -7.13 -0.39
CA ALA A 129 2.37 -6.42 -1.52
C ALA A 129 1.43 -6.41 -2.74
N ASP A 130 0.73 -7.52 -2.99
CA ASP A 130 -0.20 -7.63 -4.11
C ASP A 130 -1.46 -6.81 -3.91
N ILE A 131 -2.07 -6.83 -2.71
CA ILE A 131 -3.21 -5.95 -2.41
C ILE A 131 -2.76 -4.49 -2.52
N ASN A 132 -1.61 -4.14 -1.97
CA ASN A 132 -1.09 -2.79 -2.00
C ASN A 132 -0.75 -2.32 -3.44
N TYR A 133 -0.40 -3.21 -4.37
CA TYR A 133 -0.24 -2.86 -5.78
C TYR A 133 -1.49 -2.15 -6.32
N TYR A 134 -2.68 -2.63 -5.98
CA TYR A 134 -3.94 -2.03 -6.41
C TYR A 134 -4.25 -0.72 -5.68
N LEU A 135 -3.71 -0.53 -4.48
CA LEU A 135 -3.79 0.72 -3.72
C LEU A 135 -2.68 1.73 -4.07
N SER A 136 -1.73 1.38 -4.93
CA SER A 136 -0.64 2.27 -5.39
C SER A 136 -0.77 2.58 -6.88
N VAL A 137 -0.70 1.54 -7.71
CA VAL A 137 -0.63 1.67 -9.17
C VAL A 137 -1.94 2.20 -9.76
N ILE A 138 -3.09 1.71 -9.28
CA ILE A 138 -4.39 2.15 -9.79
C ILE A 138 -4.66 3.62 -9.48
N PRO A 139 -4.55 4.12 -8.23
CA PRO A 139 -4.72 5.55 -7.96
C PRO A 139 -3.74 6.41 -8.76
N PHE A 140 -2.48 6.01 -8.88
CA PHE A 140 -1.50 6.77 -9.64
C PHE A 140 -1.86 6.88 -11.13
N LEU A 141 -2.17 5.76 -11.78
CA LEU A 141 -2.55 5.75 -13.19
C LEU A 141 -3.88 6.48 -13.43
N ALA A 142 -4.82 6.42 -12.48
CA ALA A 142 -6.05 7.20 -12.56
C ALA A 142 -5.83 8.70 -12.38
N ALA A 143 -4.87 9.13 -11.55
CA ALA A 143 -4.47 10.53 -11.45
C ALA A 143 -3.87 11.03 -12.78
N VAL A 144 -3.04 10.22 -13.42
CA VAL A 144 -2.52 10.49 -14.76
C VAL A 144 -3.66 10.61 -15.78
N ASP A 145 -4.59 9.65 -15.82
CA ASP A 145 -5.74 9.67 -16.74
C ASP A 145 -6.69 10.86 -16.50
N SER A 146 -6.83 11.29 -15.25
CA SER A 146 -7.63 12.47 -14.87
C SER A 146 -6.99 13.81 -15.24
N GLY A 147 -5.72 13.81 -15.62
CA GLY A 147 -4.95 15.00 -15.99
C GLY A 147 -4.34 15.78 -14.82
N ILE A 148 -4.46 15.29 -13.57
CA ILE A 148 -3.89 15.97 -12.39
C ILE A 148 -2.37 16.15 -12.51
N THR A 149 -1.68 15.11 -12.96
CA THR A 149 -0.20 15.11 -13.08
C THR A 149 0.33 15.91 -14.28
N GLY A 150 -0.55 16.44 -15.14
CA GLY A 150 -0.17 17.23 -16.31
C GLY A 150 0.57 16.49 -17.44
N ILE A 151 0.82 15.18 -17.31
CA ILE A 151 1.49 14.35 -18.33
C ILE A 151 0.50 13.50 -19.12
N SER A 152 0.93 13.01 -20.29
CA SER A 152 0.12 12.09 -21.08
C SER A 152 0.05 10.69 -20.44
N PRO A 153 -1.11 10.01 -20.46
CA PRO A 153 -1.26 8.61 -20.05
C PRO A 153 -0.28 7.62 -20.68
N ASN A 154 0.25 7.94 -21.87
CA ASN A 154 1.20 7.08 -22.58
C ASN A 154 2.64 7.29 -22.14
N GLN A 155 2.92 8.28 -21.27
CA GLN A 155 4.27 8.61 -20.79
C GLN A 155 4.65 7.88 -19.49
N ILE A 156 3.81 6.97 -18.99
CA ILE A 156 4.09 6.14 -17.82
C ILE A 156 4.16 4.68 -18.26
N THR A 157 5.21 3.98 -17.82
CA THR A 157 5.32 2.53 -17.95
C THR A 157 5.58 1.92 -16.58
N ILE A 158 4.67 1.08 -16.11
CA ILE A 158 4.83 0.31 -14.86
C ILE A 158 5.49 -1.02 -15.19
N LEU A 159 6.59 -1.36 -14.51
CA LEU A 159 7.27 -2.62 -14.76
C LEU A 159 6.52 -3.82 -14.15
N PRO A 160 6.48 -4.96 -14.85
CA PRO A 160 5.84 -6.16 -14.35
C PRO A 160 6.68 -6.85 -13.27
N PRO A 161 6.05 -7.66 -12.40
CA PRO A 161 6.79 -8.53 -11.50
C PRO A 161 7.56 -9.61 -12.28
N PRO A 162 8.56 -10.27 -11.64
CA PRO A 162 9.30 -11.35 -12.27
C PRO A 162 8.43 -12.59 -12.59
N LYS A 163 7.28 -12.75 -11.93
CA LYS A 163 6.32 -13.84 -12.16
C LYS A 163 4.88 -13.38 -11.96
N ASP A 164 3.93 -14.21 -12.37
CA ASP A 164 2.48 -13.95 -12.21
C ASP A 164 1.98 -12.66 -12.88
N GLN A 165 2.66 -12.23 -13.95
CA GLN A 165 2.44 -10.95 -14.63
C GLN A 165 1.01 -10.77 -15.14
N MET A 166 0.30 -11.84 -15.49
CA MET A 166 -1.08 -11.75 -15.99
C MET A 166 -2.10 -11.35 -14.90
N ARG A 167 -1.69 -11.31 -13.63
CA ARG A 167 -2.55 -10.93 -12.50
C ARG A 167 -2.56 -9.42 -12.25
N PHE A 168 -1.76 -8.64 -12.98
CA PHE A 168 -1.63 -7.20 -12.81
C PHE A 168 -1.82 -6.45 -14.13
N CYS A 169 -1.95 -5.14 -14.06
CA CYS A 169 -2.05 -4.23 -15.20
C CYS A 169 -1.00 -3.11 -15.08
N TYR A 170 -0.52 -2.56 -16.21
CA TYR A 170 0.75 -1.81 -16.23
C TYR A 170 0.69 -0.42 -16.87
N ASN A 171 -0.45 -0.05 -17.44
CA ASN A 171 -0.68 1.26 -18.01
C ASN A 171 -2.18 1.58 -17.91
N VAL A 172 -2.54 2.82 -18.22
CA VAL A 172 -3.92 3.31 -18.10
C VAL A 172 -4.90 2.43 -18.90
N SER A 173 -4.59 2.10 -20.15
CA SER A 173 -5.47 1.30 -21.01
C SER A 173 -5.69 -0.12 -20.47
N ASP A 174 -4.61 -0.78 -20.04
CA ASP A 174 -4.67 -2.14 -19.51
C ASP A 174 -5.43 -2.17 -18.19
N CYS A 175 -5.16 -1.22 -17.28
CA CYS A 175 -5.85 -1.14 -16.01
C CYS A 175 -7.33 -0.77 -16.16
N GLN A 176 -7.65 0.12 -17.09
CA GLN A 176 -9.04 0.44 -17.43
C GLN A 176 -9.78 -0.79 -17.98
N SER A 177 -9.09 -1.69 -18.67
CA SER A 177 -9.66 -2.93 -19.19
C SER A 177 -9.79 -4.01 -18.10
N ALA A 178 -8.80 -4.14 -17.22
CA ALA A 178 -8.75 -5.17 -16.19
C ALA A 178 -9.67 -4.87 -14.98
N VAL A 179 -9.68 -3.62 -14.51
CA VAL A 179 -10.43 -3.17 -13.32
C VAL A 179 -11.17 -1.84 -13.60
N PRO A 180 -12.09 -1.80 -14.60
CA PRO A 180 -12.73 -0.57 -15.05
C PRO A 180 -13.46 0.17 -13.93
N GLY A 181 -14.14 -0.56 -13.04
CA GLY A 181 -14.88 0.04 -11.92
C GLY A 181 -13.97 0.82 -10.97
N THR A 182 -12.83 0.24 -10.61
CA THR A 182 -11.83 0.83 -9.71
C THR A 182 -11.14 2.03 -10.35
N MET A 183 -10.68 1.91 -11.61
CA MET A 183 -10.09 3.02 -12.36
C MET A 183 -11.05 4.22 -12.46
N ASN A 184 -12.33 3.95 -12.81
CA ASN A 184 -13.33 5.01 -12.90
C ASN A 184 -13.54 5.73 -11.56
N ARG A 185 -13.58 5.01 -10.43
CA ARG A 185 -13.79 5.62 -9.10
C ARG A 185 -12.63 6.50 -8.68
N TRP A 186 -11.40 6.04 -8.90
CA TRP A 186 -10.23 6.89 -8.67
C TRP A 186 -10.24 8.12 -9.57
N ARG A 187 -10.56 7.96 -10.86
CA ARG A 187 -10.69 9.11 -11.77
C ARG A 187 -11.79 10.07 -11.31
N ASP A 188 -12.94 9.57 -10.86
CA ASP A 188 -14.04 10.40 -10.36
C ASP A 188 -13.61 11.18 -9.11
N PHE A 189 -12.84 10.58 -8.19
CA PHE A 189 -12.22 11.27 -7.04
C PHE A 189 -11.33 12.44 -7.48
N PHE A 190 -10.41 12.19 -8.41
CA PHE A 190 -9.48 13.20 -8.94
C PHE A 190 -10.17 14.28 -9.78
N GLN A 191 -11.25 13.95 -10.48
CA GLN A 191 -12.05 14.95 -11.19
C GLN A 191 -12.90 15.77 -10.22
N TYR A 192 -13.45 15.15 -9.17
CA TYR A 192 -14.24 15.85 -8.17
C TYR A 192 -13.42 16.92 -7.44
N MET A 193 -12.18 16.63 -7.04
CA MET A 193 -11.33 17.62 -6.36
C MET A 193 -11.02 18.86 -7.20
N GLN A 194 -11.04 18.75 -8.53
CA GLN A 194 -10.83 19.87 -9.45
C GLN A 194 -12.04 20.79 -9.55
N LEU A 195 -13.22 20.38 -9.06
CA LEU A 195 -14.43 21.20 -9.09
C LEU A 195 -14.38 22.29 -8.02
N ASN A 196 -14.84 23.49 -8.37
CA ASN A 196 -15.03 24.59 -7.41
C ASN A 196 -16.04 24.26 -6.31
N SER A 197 -16.98 23.34 -6.58
CA SER A 197 -17.99 22.89 -5.63
C SER A 197 -17.53 21.73 -4.74
N SER A 198 -16.27 21.30 -4.84
CA SER A 198 -15.73 20.22 -4.01
C SER A 198 -15.70 20.62 -2.53
N ASP A 199 -16.19 19.73 -1.68
CA ASP A 199 -16.06 19.83 -0.23
C ASP A 199 -15.35 18.60 0.34
N PHE A 200 -14.99 18.69 1.62
CA PHE A 200 -14.17 17.67 2.27
C PHE A 200 -14.92 16.33 2.41
N ASP A 201 -16.22 16.38 2.74
CA ASP A 201 -17.05 15.19 2.90
C ASP A 201 -17.25 14.45 1.57
N GLY A 202 -17.47 15.18 0.48
CA GLY A 202 -17.54 14.63 -0.87
C GLY A 202 -16.21 13.98 -1.27
N LEU A 203 -15.08 14.66 -1.02
CA LEU A 203 -13.75 14.10 -1.27
C LEU A 203 -13.52 12.81 -0.51
N LEU A 204 -13.88 12.79 0.77
CA LEU A 204 -13.78 11.62 1.64
C LEU A 204 -14.65 10.47 1.13
N ASN A 205 -15.88 10.75 0.69
CA ASN A 205 -16.77 9.73 0.13
C ASN A 205 -16.18 9.11 -1.15
N TYR A 206 -15.77 9.94 -2.11
CA TYR A 206 -15.17 9.45 -3.36
C TYR A 206 -13.88 8.66 -3.12
N LEU A 207 -13.04 9.11 -2.18
CA LEU A 207 -11.82 8.39 -1.80
C LEU A 207 -12.16 6.99 -1.27
N TRP A 208 -13.10 6.90 -0.32
CA TRP A 208 -13.44 5.61 0.29
C TRP A 208 -14.10 4.65 -0.69
N GLU A 209 -14.93 5.14 -1.61
CA GLU A 209 -15.48 4.32 -2.69
C GLU A 209 -14.38 3.76 -3.60
N ALA A 210 -13.42 4.59 -3.99
CA ALA A 210 -12.29 4.18 -4.82
C ALA A 210 -11.37 3.20 -4.08
N HIS A 211 -11.01 3.50 -2.83
CA HIS A 211 -10.21 2.65 -1.97
C HIS A 211 -10.85 1.27 -1.78
N ALA A 212 -12.12 1.20 -1.37
CA ALA A 212 -12.83 -0.06 -1.16
C ALA A 212 -12.86 -0.89 -2.45
N SER A 213 -13.17 -0.26 -3.59
CA SER A 213 -13.18 -0.95 -4.89
C SER A 213 -11.79 -1.46 -5.33
N SER A 214 -10.71 -0.93 -4.76
CA SER A 214 -9.34 -1.38 -5.04
C SER A 214 -9.04 -2.72 -4.37
N LEU A 215 -9.85 -3.14 -3.39
CA LEU A 215 -9.67 -4.38 -2.65
C LEU A 215 -10.47 -5.56 -3.26
N ASP A 216 -11.51 -5.28 -4.04
CA ASP A 216 -12.46 -6.29 -4.54
C ASP A 216 -11.79 -7.36 -5.41
N TYR A 217 -11.11 -6.93 -6.48
CA TYR A 217 -10.39 -7.85 -7.37
C TYR A 217 -9.26 -8.59 -6.64
N PRO A 218 -8.28 -7.91 -6.03
CA PRO A 218 -7.08 -8.58 -5.54
C PRO A 218 -7.37 -9.49 -4.33
N THR A 219 -8.37 -9.22 -3.50
CA THR A 219 -8.73 -10.12 -2.39
C THR A 219 -9.12 -11.51 -2.91
N SER A 220 -9.88 -11.57 -4.01
CA SER A 220 -10.25 -12.83 -4.64
C SER A 220 -9.10 -13.42 -5.46
N ALA A 221 -8.41 -12.58 -6.24
CA ALA A 221 -7.37 -13.00 -7.14
C ALA A 221 -6.22 -13.63 -6.38
N PHE A 222 -5.78 -13.05 -5.25
CA PHE A 222 -4.63 -13.46 -4.43
C PHE A 222 -4.98 -14.30 -3.20
N GLY A 223 -6.19 -14.85 -3.14
CA GLY A 223 -6.62 -15.69 -2.01
C GLY A 223 -5.73 -16.91 -1.76
N ASP A 224 -5.05 -17.42 -2.80
CA ASP A 224 -4.06 -18.50 -2.71
C ASP A 224 -2.84 -18.15 -1.85
N ARG A 225 -2.42 -16.88 -1.84
CA ARG A 225 -1.22 -16.39 -1.12
C ARG A 225 -1.47 -16.17 0.39
N THR A 226 -2.73 -16.07 0.81
CA THR A 226 -3.09 -15.96 2.23
C THR A 226 -2.64 -17.18 3.04
N LYS A 227 -2.64 -18.38 2.45
CA LYS A 227 -2.27 -19.63 3.15
C LYS A 227 -0.79 -19.66 3.55
N SER A 228 0.09 -19.18 2.69
CA SER A 228 1.52 -19.03 2.99
C SER A 228 1.74 -18.05 4.14
N TRP A 229 0.93 -16.98 4.20
CA TRP A 229 0.96 -16.01 5.29
C TRP A 229 0.43 -16.58 6.63
N TYR A 230 -0.72 -17.29 6.63
CA TYR A 230 -1.28 -17.89 7.84
C TYR A 230 -0.42 -18.99 8.44
N HIS A 231 0.37 -19.72 7.63
CA HIS A 231 1.33 -20.71 8.14
C HIS A 231 2.51 -20.05 8.88
N SER A 232 2.88 -18.83 8.49
CA SER A 232 4.03 -18.11 9.07
C SER A 232 3.64 -17.19 10.24
N ASN A 233 2.39 -16.73 10.37
CA ASN A 233 1.99 -15.69 11.33
C ASN A 233 0.61 -15.86 12.00
N PHE A 234 0.30 -17.07 12.49
CA PHE A 234 -0.98 -17.39 13.17
C PHE A 234 -1.29 -16.54 14.44
N LEU A 235 -0.33 -15.78 14.97
CA LEU A 235 -0.48 -15.05 16.25
C LEU A 235 -0.73 -13.53 16.15
N VAL A 236 -0.59 -12.90 14.97
CA VAL A 236 -0.51 -11.41 14.90
C VAL A 236 -1.87 -10.73 14.64
N ILE A 237 -2.78 -11.35 13.88
CA ILE A 237 -4.06 -10.69 13.51
C ILE A 237 -5.08 -10.66 14.66
N LEU A 238 -5.09 -11.65 15.55
CA LEU A 238 -6.07 -11.68 16.66
C LEU A 238 -5.80 -10.58 17.71
N THR A 239 -4.57 -10.07 17.79
CA THR A 239 -4.22 -8.92 18.63
C THR A 239 -4.56 -7.59 17.94
N GLU A 240 -4.27 -7.44 16.64
CA GLU A 240 -4.39 -6.12 15.97
C GLU A 240 -5.84 -5.70 15.65
N ILE A 241 -6.77 -6.64 15.36
CA ILE A 241 -8.18 -6.29 15.14
C ILE A 241 -8.86 -5.82 16.44
N GLN A 242 -8.36 -6.28 17.60
CA GLN A 242 -8.96 -5.97 18.89
C GLN A 242 -8.46 -4.64 19.47
N ASP A 243 -7.28 -4.17 19.06
CA ASP A 243 -6.67 -2.91 19.54
C ASP A 243 -7.03 -1.68 18.69
N HIS A 244 -7.53 -1.85 17.45
CA HIS A 244 -7.93 -0.71 16.59
C HIS A 244 -9.44 -0.42 16.56
N TYR A 245 -10.28 -1.21 17.26
CA TYR A 245 -11.74 -1.02 17.29
C TYR A 245 -12.38 -1.08 18.70
N LEU A 246 -11.60 -0.91 19.78
CA LEU A 246 -12.12 -0.75 21.15
C LEU A 246 -11.52 0.47 21.85
#